data_AF-A0A4P6JXZ7-F1
#
_entry.id   AF-A0A4P6JXZ7-F1
#
_cell.length_a   1.000
_cell.length_b   1.000
_cell.length_c   1.000
_cell.angle_alpha   90.00
_cell.angle_beta   90.00
_cell.angle_gamma   90.00
#
_symmetry.space_group_name_H-M   'P 1'
#
loop_
_entity.id
_entity.type
_entity.pdbx_description
1 polymer ?
#
loop_
_entity_poly.entity_id
_entity_poly.type
_entity_poly.pdbx_seq_one_letter_code
_entity_poly.pdbx_strand_id
1 'polypeptide(L)'
;MSRIEGKVQERNMEEKETCNTPTTPSRQQVLVILDQLNRARLLQEMVNTPPEKRHADNLFNQCYRWLQHNNIQFYYDETEHLYLLVVPHKSKETTSL
;
A
#
# COMPACT_ATOMS: atom_id res chain seq x y z
N MET A 1 -8.25 16.65 -63.07
CA MET A 1 -8.00 17.51 -61.90
C MET A 1 -7.86 16.61 -60.67
N SER A 2 -6.67 16.64 -60.07
CA SER A 2 -6.24 16.24 -58.73
C SER A 2 -6.60 14.85 -58.17
N ARG A 3 -5.65 13.92 -58.39
CA ARG A 3 -5.36 12.75 -57.55
C ARG A 3 -4.55 13.27 -56.36
N ILE A 4 -5.10 13.25 -55.15
CA ILE A 4 -4.38 13.64 -53.93
C ILE A 4 -3.96 12.36 -53.23
N GLU A 5 -2.64 12.17 -53.17
CA GLU A 5 -1.99 11.17 -52.34
C GLU A 5 -2.20 11.50 -50.86
N GLY A 6 -2.59 10.50 -50.07
CA GLY A 6 -2.74 10.62 -48.63
C GLY A 6 -2.18 9.37 -47.96
N LYS A 7 -0.84 9.28 -47.89
CA LYS A 7 -0.12 8.41 -46.97
C LYS A 7 -0.61 8.73 -45.56
N VAL A 8 -1.36 7.83 -44.93
CA VAL A 8 -1.54 7.82 -43.47
C VAL A 8 -0.86 6.56 -42.94
N GLN A 9 0.45 6.68 -42.89
CA GLN A 9 1.32 6.35 -41.77
C GLN A 9 0.76 5.31 -40.77
N GLU A 10 1.26 4.09 -40.93
CA GLU A 10 1.46 3.10 -39.89
C GLU A 10 1.79 3.78 -38.54
N ARG A 11 0.88 3.64 -37.57
CA ARG A 11 1.25 3.70 -36.16
C ARG A 11 1.16 2.30 -35.62
N ASN A 12 2.33 1.65 -35.63
CA ASN A 12 2.66 0.48 -34.83
C ASN A 12 2.17 0.72 -33.41
N MET A 13 1.08 0.05 -33.05
CA MET A 13 0.61 -0.07 -31.68
C MET A 13 1.41 -1.21 -31.07
N GLU A 14 2.69 -0.94 -30.86
CA GLU A 14 3.62 -1.85 -30.22
C GLU A 14 3.23 -1.99 -28.74
N GLU A 15 3.14 -3.23 -28.33
CA GLU A 15 2.72 -3.73 -27.04
C GLU A 15 3.43 -3.01 -25.89
N LYS A 16 2.66 -2.59 -24.90
CA LYS A 16 3.10 -2.69 -23.51
C LYS A 16 2.13 -3.61 -22.80
N GLU A 17 2.30 -4.91 -23.05
CA GLU A 17 2.05 -5.90 -22.01
C GLU A 17 2.89 -5.47 -20.79
N THR A 18 2.25 -4.73 -19.88
CA THR A 18 2.80 -4.46 -18.56
C THR A 18 2.89 -5.81 -17.87
N CYS A 19 4.06 -6.41 -17.95
CA CYS A 19 4.51 -7.45 -17.04
C CYS A 19 4.22 -6.94 -15.61
N ASN A 20 3.09 -7.37 -15.06
CA ASN A 20 2.66 -7.09 -13.69
C ASN A 20 3.58 -7.90 -12.76
N THR A 21 4.86 -7.54 -12.73
CA THR A 21 5.71 -7.97 -11.63
C THR A 21 5.14 -7.30 -10.38
N PRO A 22 4.79 -8.05 -9.33
CA PRO A 22 4.37 -7.46 -8.08
C PRO A 22 5.58 -6.70 -7.52
N THR A 23 5.60 -5.39 -7.74
CA THR A 23 6.63 -4.51 -7.19
C THR A 23 6.44 -4.48 -5.69
N THR A 24 7.44 -4.99 -4.96
CA THR A 24 7.47 -4.91 -3.51
C THR A 24 7.29 -3.44 -3.10
N PRO A 25 6.35 -3.12 -2.19
CA PRO A 25 6.09 -1.74 -1.84
C PRO A 25 7.31 -1.14 -1.13
N SER A 26 7.54 0.15 -1.38
CA SER A 26 8.62 0.85 -0.70
C SER A 26 8.33 0.97 0.80
N ARG A 27 9.38 1.07 1.61
CA ARG A 27 9.23 1.28 3.07
C ARG A 27 8.38 2.51 3.38
N GLN A 28 8.51 3.58 2.61
CA GLN A 28 7.70 4.78 2.77
C GLN A 28 6.21 4.51 2.52
N GLN A 29 5.88 3.75 1.47
CA GLN A 29 4.49 3.35 1.21
C GLN A 29 3.93 2.50 2.35
N VAL A 30 4.70 1.52 2.84
CA VAL A 30 4.29 0.69 3.98
C VAL A 30 4.01 1.54 5.22
N LEU A 31 4.88 2.48 5.55
CA LEU A 31 4.69 3.37 6.70
C LEU A 31 3.47 4.28 6.54
N VAL A 32 3.19 4.77 5.34
CA VAL A 32 1.98 5.56 5.06
C VAL A 32 0.72 4.74 5.26
N ILE A 33 0.70 3.49 4.74
CA ILE A 33 -0.46 2.61 4.92
C ILE A 33 -0.64 2.22 6.39
N LEU A 34 0.46 1.99 7.12
CA LEU A 34 0.42 1.69 8.55
C LEU A 34 -0.09 2.87 9.39
N ASP A 35 0.35 4.10 9.09
CA ASP A 35 -0.17 5.33 9.70
C ASP A 35 -1.67 5.50 9.41
N GLN A 36 -2.12 5.22 8.19
CA GLN A 36 -3.55 5.23 7.85
C GLN A 36 -4.34 4.16 8.62
N LEU A 37 -3.79 2.95 8.79
CA LEU A 37 -4.40 1.90 9.60
C LEU A 37 -4.60 2.36 11.05
N ASN A 38 -3.58 2.99 11.63
CA ASN A 38 -3.63 3.53 12.99
C ASN A 38 -4.67 4.66 13.13
N ARG A 39 -4.73 5.57 12.17
CA ARG A 39 -5.74 6.63 12.15
C ARG A 39 -7.15 6.06 11.97
N ALA A 40 -7.32 5.06 11.12
CA ALA A 40 -8.61 4.39 10.93
C ALA A 40 -9.08 3.73 12.24
N ARG A 41 -8.16 3.08 12.97
CA ARG A 41 -8.45 2.52 14.29
C ARG A 41 -8.89 3.58 15.29
N LEU A 42 -8.14 4.68 15.39
CA LEU A 42 -8.48 5.79 16.27
C LEU A 42 -9.85 6.39 15.90
N LEU A 43 -10.12 6.51 14.59
CA LEU A 43 -11.39 7.01 14.09
C LEU A 43 -12.55 6.07 14.49
N GLN A 44 -12.38 4.75 14.43
CA GLN A 44 -13.40 3.79 14.89
C GLN A 44 -13.78 4.01 16.36
N GLU A 45 -12.82 4.40 17.21
CA GLU A 45 -13.04 4.65 18.63
C GLU A 45 -13.69 6.02 18.90
N MET A 46 -13.41 7.02 18.06
CA MET A 46 -13.92 8.38 18.24
C MET A 46 -15.33 8.59 17.66
N VAL A 47 -15.69 7.84 16.61
CA VAL A 47 -16.93 8.11 15.86
C VAL A 47 -18.14 7.42 16.48
N ASN A 48 -19.21 8.19 16.65
CA ASN A 48 -20.45 7.71 17.26
C ASN A 48 -21.56 7.45 16.24
N THR A 49 -21.44 8.00 15.03
CA THR A 49 -22.49 7.84 14.02
C THR A 49 -22.27 6.58 13.16
N PRO A 50 -23.33 5.87 12.77
CA PRO A 50 -23.23 4.71 11.88
C PRO A 50 -22.49 4.94 10.55
N PRO A 51 -22.69 6.06 9.81
CA PRO A 51 -21.97 6.28 8.55
C PRO A 51 -20.47 6.48 8.76
N GLU A 52 -20.06 7.20 9.80
CA GLU A 52 -18.65 7.41 10.13
C GLU A 52 -17.98 6.11 10.57
N LYS A 53 -18.67 5.28 11.37
CA LYS A 53 -18.19 3.93 11.72
C LYS A 53 -17.91 3.09 10.49
N ARG A 54 -18.85 3.04 9.55
CA ARG A 54 -18.67 2.31 8.28
C ARG A 54 -17.49 2.85 7.47
N HIS A 55 -17.29 4.17 7.46
CA HIS A 55 -16.16 4.77 6.78
C HIS A 55 -14.82 4.36 7.42
N ALA A 56 -14.73 4.45 8.75
CA ALA A 56 -13.56 4.04 9.51
C ALA A 56 -13.27 2.54 9.35
N ASP A 57 -14.29 1.69 9.43
CA ASP A 57 -14.18 0.25 9.19
C ASP A 57 -13.70 -0.07 7.77
N ASN A 58 -14.21 0.65 6.77
CA ASN A 58 -13.79 0.43 5.38
C ASN A 58 -12.33 0.84 5.18
N LEU A 59 -11.92 1.99 5.71
CA LEU A 59 -10.53 2.44 5.64
C LEU A 59 -9.60 1.45 6.35
N PHE A 60 -9.96 1.02 7.55
CA PHE A 60 -9.21 0.01 8.31
C PHE A 60 -9.05 -1.28 7.50
N ASN A 61 -10.14 -1.81 6.95
CA ASN A 61 -10.11 -3.04 6.17
C ASN A 61 -9.28 -2.91 4.89
N GLN A 62 -9.31 -1.76 4.21
CA GLN A 62 -8.50 -1.51 3.02
C GLN A 62 -7.00 -1.53 3.35
N CYS A 63 -6.59 -0.79 4.38
CA CYS A 63 -5.19 -0.76 4.81
C CYS A 63 -4.72 -2.13 5.29
N TYR A 64 -5.53 -2.82 6.10
CA TYR A 64 -5.21 -4.15 6.62
C TYR A 64 -5.02 -5.17 5.50
N ARG A 65 -5.97 -5.23 4.54
CA ARG A 65 -5.88 -6.12 3.38
C ARG A 65 -4.68 -5.79 2.50
N TRP A 66 -4.36 -4.51 2.32
CA TRP A 66 -3.20 -4.11 1.55
C TRP A 66 -1.90 -4.60 2.20
N LEU A 67 -1.75 -4.48 3.52
CA LEU A 67 -0.58 -4.98 4.24
C LEU A 67 -0.46 -6.51 4.15
N GLN A 68 -1.57 -7.23 4.29
CA GLN A 68 -1.61 -8.68 4.12
C GLN A 68 -1.24 -9.12 2.69
N HIS A 69 -1.81 -8.45 1.68
CA HIS A 69 -1.54 -8.75 0.28
C HIS A 69 -0.05 -8.57 -0.07
N ASN A 70 0.60 -7.59 0.55
CA ASN A 70 2.03 -7.31 0.35
C ASN A 70 2.94 -8.09 1.31
N ASN A 71 2.41 -9.04 2.09
CA ASN A 71 3.16 -9.85 3.07
C ASN A 71 3.96 -9.00 4.08
N ILE A 72 3.43 -7.83 4.44
CA ILE A 72 4.06 -6.96 5.43
C ILE A 72 3.74 -7.51 6.81
N GLN A 73 4.78 -7.76 7.61
CA GLN A 73 4.61 -8.19 9.01
C GLN A 73 4.41 -6.96 9.91
N PHE A 74 3.31 -6.96 10.64
CA PHE A 74 2.97 -5.93 11.62
C PHE A 74 2.24 -6.59 12.80
N TYR A 75 2.28 -5.94 13.97
CA TYR A 75 1.57 -6.38 15.17
C TYR A 75 0.86 -5.18 15.81
N TYR A 76 -0.17 -5.46 16.61
CA TYR A 76 -0.81 -4.45 17.44
C TYR A 76 -0.11 -4.41 18.79
N ASP A 77 0.41 -3.25 19.18
CA ASP A 77 0.92 -3.00 20.51
C ASP A 77 -0.23 -2.50 21.40
N GLU A 78 -0.58 -3.28 22.43
CA GLU A 78 -1.66 -2.93 23.35
C GLU A 78 -1.26 -1.79 24.31
N THR A 79 0.03 -1.53 24.50
CA THR A 79 0.53 -0.48 25.40
C THR A 79 0.42 0.89 24.73
N GLU A 80 0.82 0.98 23.47
CA GLU A 80 0.76 2.20 22.67
C GLU A 80 -0.56 2.33 21.90
N HIS A 81 -1.39 1.28 21.89
CA HIS A 81 -2.63 1.18 21.12
C HIS A 81 -2.44 1.40 19.60
N LEU A 82 -1.29 1.00 19.07
CA LEU A 82 -0.88 1.25 17.68
C LEU A 82 -0.40 -0.03 16.99
N TYR A 83 -0.62 -0.11 15.69
CA TYR A 83 0.00 -1.10 14.83
C TYR A 83 1.42 -0.68 14.47
N LEU A 84 2.38 -1.55 14.77
CA LEU A 84 3.81 -1.36 14.57
C LEU A 84 4.35 -2.35 13.54
N LEU A 85 5.35 -1.90 12.79
CA LEU A 85 6.03 -2.72 11.78
C LEU A 85 7.03 -3.65 12.47
N VAL A 86 7.03 -4.93 12.09
CA VAL A 86 8.07 -5.86 12.51
C VAL A 86 9.34 -5.57 11.69
N VAL A 87 10.34 -4.98 12.33
CA VAL A 87 11.66 -4.77 11.71
C VAL A 87 12.57 -5.91 12.17
N PRO A 88 13.11 -6.74 11.26
CA PRO A 88 14.06 -7.78 11.64
C PRO A 88 15.28 -7.11 12.27
N HIS A 89 15.50 -7.36 13.56
CA HIS A 89 16.73 -6.98 14.23
C HIS A 89 17.87 -7.74 13.56
N LYS A 90 18.66 -7.06 12.72
CA LYS A 90 19.98 -7.55 12.36
C LYS A 90 20.83 -7.47 13.63
N SER A 91 20.89 -8.56 14.39
CA SER A 91 21.86 -8.75 15.46
C SER A 91 23.24 -8.52 14.85
N LYS A 92 23.82 -7.35 15.10
CA LYS A 92 25.25 -7.13 14.92
C LYS A 92 25.91 -7.90 16.06
N GLU A 93 26.17 -9.17 15.84
CA GLU A 93 27.03 -9.96 16.70
C GLU A 93 28.45 -9.40 16.51
N THR A 94 28.81 -8.43 17.34
CA THR A 94 30.20 -8.00 17.49
C THR A 94 30.91 -9.11 18.25
N THR A 95 31.62 -9.96 17.51
CA THR A 95 32.75 -10.74 18.00
C THR A 95 33.74 -9.77 18.66
N SER A 96 33.68 -9.64 19.98
CA SER A 96 34.77 -9.08 20.76
C SER A 96 35.77 -10.21 21.00
N LEU A 97 36.91 -10.06 20.34
CA LEU A 97 38.16 -10.82 20.49
C LEU A 97 38.69 -10.77 21.94
#